data_AF-A0A9X8VJ79-F1
#
_entry.id   AF-A0A9X8VJ79-F1
#
_cell.length_a   1.000
_cell.length_b   1.000
_cell.length_c   1.000
_cell.angle_alpha   90.00
_cell.angle_beta   90.00
_cell.angle_gamma   90.00
#
_symmetry.space_group_name_H-M   'P 1'
#
loop_
_entity.id
_entity.type
_entity.pdbx_description
1 polymer ?
#
loop_
_entity_poly.entity_id
_entity_poly.type
_entity_poly.pdbx_seq_one_letter_code
_entity_poly.pdbx_strand_id
1 'polypeptide(L)'
;MQDELKFLLGKISAFALSAAFMAALVGLVFIDVHWLHNFVHETSLTEAAQELLLLAIAGGFFAAARRQVERRSAWMLVGGFFLCMLIREMDFAFDALWHGAWVWFALAVALACLWHAARHIAATVRGLAYFA
;
A
#
# COMPACT_ATOMS: atom_id res chain seq x y z
N MET A 1 -9.45 -35.97 13.44
CA MET A 1 -8.21 -35.79 14.24
C MET A 1 -7.01 -35.28 13.44
N GLN A 2 -6.41 -36.01 12.49
CA GLN A 2 -5.20 -35.50 11.80
C GLN A 2 -5.46 -34.25 10.93
N ASP A 3 -6.60 -34.17 10.25
CA ASP A 3 -6.95 -33.01 9.42
C ASP A 3 -7.33 -31.78 10.25
N GLU A 4 -8.01 -31.99 11.39
CA GLU A 4 -8.31 -30.93 12.37
C GLU A 4 -7.03 -30.36 12.98
N LEU A 5 -6.04 -31.21 13.28
CA LEU A 5 -4.76 -30.78 13.81
C LEU A 5 -3.96 -29.95 12.80
N LYS A 6 -3.94 -30.36 11.52
CA LYS A 6 -3.30 -29.58 10.44
C LYS A 6 -3.99 -28.23 10.23
N PHE A 7 -5.32 -28.20 10.30
CA PHE A 7 -6.10 -26.96 10.22
C PHE A 7 -5.78 -26.03 11.39
N LEU A 8 -5.80 -26.54 12.63
CA LEU A 8 -5.44 -25.79 13.83
C LEU A 8 -4.00 -25.25 13.75
N LEU A 9 -3.05 -26.09 13.36
CA LEU A 9 -1.65 -25.68 13.23
C LEU A 9 -1.47 -24.58 12.18
N GLY A 10 -2.21 -24.64 11.07
CA GLY A 10 -2.22 -23.59 10.04
C GLY A 10 -2.83 -22.27 10.53
N LYS A 11 -3.84 -22.31 11.40
CA LYS A 11 -4.41 -21.10 12.01
C LYS A 11 -3.48 -20.50 13.07
N ILE A 12 -2.86 -21.34 13.89
CA ILE A 12 -1.88 -20.91 14.90
C ILE A 12 -0.65 -20.30 14.22
N SER A 13 -0.16 -20.89 13.13
CA SER A 13 0.98 -20.33 12.40
C SER A 13 0.64 -18.99 11.74
N ALA A 14 -0.55 -18.85 11.13
CA ALA A 14 -1.02 -17.57 10.59
C ALA A 14 -1.14 -16.50 11.68
N PHE A 15 -1.65 -16.86 12.86
CA PHE A 15 -1.72 -15.97 14.01
C PHE A 15 -0.32 -15.56 14.48
N ALA A 16 0.59 -16.51 14.67
CA ALA A 16 1.97 -16.24 15.10
C ALA A 16 2.72 -15.35 14.11
N LEU A 17 2.55 -15.58 12.80
CA LEU A 17 3.13 -14.73 11.75
C LEU A 17 2.55 -13.31 11.80
N SER A 18 1.24 -13.17 11.98
CA SER A 18 0.59 -11.85 12.08
C SER A 18 1.06 -11.09 13.32
N ALA A 19 1.18 -11.79 14.46
CA ALA A 19 1.71 -11.21 15.69
C ALA A 19 3.18 -10.81 15.56
N ALA A 20 4.01 -11.65 14.93
CA ALA A 20 5.41 -11.33 14.66
C ALA A 20 5.57 -10.13 13.72
N PHE A 21 4.72 -10.03 12.69
CA PHE A 21 4.69 -8.87 11.79
C PHE A 21 4.34 -7.58 12.55
N MET A 22 3.29 -7.60 13.36
CA MET A 22 2.92 -6.44 14.19
C MET A 22 4.03 -6.06 15.19
N ALA A 23 4.65 -7.06 15.83
CA ALA A 23 5.77 -6.84 16.74
C ALA A 23 6.98 -6.23 16.01
N ALA A 24 7.26 -6.65 14.78
CA ALA A 24 8.31 -6.07 13.95
C ALA A 24 8.03 -4.60 13.63
N LEU A 25 6.79 -4.24 13.26
CA LEU A 25 6.41 -2.85 13.00
C LEU A 25 6.59 -1.95 14.23
N VAL A 26 6.13 -2.40 15.40
CA VAL A 26 6.34 -1.67 16.66
C VAL A 26 7.82 -1.62 17.03
N GLY A 27 8.56 -2.70 16.77
CA GLY A 27 10.00 -2.78 16.97
C GLY A 27 10.78 -1.78 16.13
N LEU A 28 10.39 -1.55 14.86
CA LEU A 28 10.99 -0.52 14.01
C LEU A 28 10.86 0.87 14.64
N VAL A 29 9.69 1.22 15.16
CA VAL A 29 9.46 2.49 15.87
C VAL A 29 10.32 2.59 17.12
N PHE A 30 10.41 1.51 17.89
CA PHE A 30 11.23 1.51 19.10
C PHE A 30 12.73 1.68 18.79
N ILE A 31 13.23 1.02 17.74
CA ILE A 31 14.62 1.16 17.29
C ILE A 31 14.89 2.61 16.85
N ASP A 32 13.97 3.19 16.08
CA ASP A 32 14.11 4.53 15.55
C ASP A 32 14.15 5.60 16.66
N VAL A 33 13.29 5.46 17.68
CA VAL A 33 13.20 6.39 18.82
C VAL A 33 14.33 6.17 19.83
N HIS A 34 14.60 4.92 20.23
CA HIS A 34 15.48 4.64 21.36
C HIS A 34 16.95 4.47 20.98
N TRP A 35 17.22 3.97 19.77
CA TRP A 35 18.57 3.63 19.33
C TRP A 35 19.15 4.64 18.35
N LEU A 36 18.35 5.07 17.37
CA LEU A 36 18.81 6.05 16.37
C LEU A 36 18.71 7.50 16.89
N HIS A 37 17.99 7.75 17.99
CA HIS A 37 17.67 9.11 18.49
C HIS A 37 17.05 10.03 17.41
N ASN A 38 16.49 9.45 16.35
CA ASN A 38 16.05 10.21 15.17
C ASN A 38 14.61 10.71 15.28
N PHE A 39 13.91 10.49 16.40
CA PHE A 39 12.55 11.01 16.66
C PHE A 39 11.58 10.82 15.48
N VAL A 40 11.72 9.78 14.65
CA VAL A 40 10.90 9.58 13.44
C VAL A 40 11.01 10.80 12.48
N HIS A 41 12.23 11.22 12.15
CA HIS A 41 12.49 12.20 11.09
C HIS A 41 12.23 11.62 9.69
N GLU A 42 12.20 12.51 8.67
CA GLU A 42 12.06 12.24 7.22
C GLU A 42 13.11 11.28 6.59
N THR A 43 14.00 10.72 7.40
CA THR A 43 14.89 9.62 6.99
C THR A 43 14.94 8.56 8.08
N SER A 44 13.77 8.11 8.50
CA SER A 44 13.63 7.10 9.56
C SER A 44 13.49 5.69 9.00
N LEU A 45 13.86 4.69 9.81
CA LEU A 45 13.65 3.28 9.44
C LEU A 45 12.15 2.96 9.32
N THR A 46 11.34 3.66 10.12
CA THR A 46 9.88 3.56 10.15
C THR A 46 9.24 4.09 8.88
N GLU A 47 9.73 5.19 8.35
CA GLU A 47 9.26 5.78 7.10
C GLU A 47 9.61 4.90 5.92
N ALA A 48 10.85 4.42 5.81
CA ALA A 48 11.24 3.48 4.77
C ALA A 48 10.35 2.21 4.79
N ALA A 49 10.02 1.70 5.98
CA ALA A 49 9.09 0.57 6.11
C ALA A 49 7.66 0.93 5.69
N GLN A 50 7.18 2.12 6.04
CA GLN A 50 5.86 2.61 5.61
C GLN A 50 5.80 2.74 4.08
N GLU A 51 6.78 3.37 3.45
CA GLU A 51 6.86 3.55 2.00
C GLU A 51 6.89 2.20 1.28
N LEU A 52 7.68 1.25 1.77
CA LEU A 52 7.74 -0.11 1.22
C LEU A 52 6.40 -0.83 1.34
N LEU A 53 5.70 -0.71 2.47
CA LEU A 53 4.36 -1.27 2.63
C LEU A 53 3.36 -0.62 1.66
N LEU A 54 3.43 0.70 1.51
CA LEU A 54 2.56 1.46 0.61
C LEU A 54 2.79 1.08 -0.86
N LEU A 55 4.06 0.92 -1.25
CA LEU A 55 4.46 0.38 -2.56
C LEU A 55 3.95 -1.05 -2.77
N ALA A 56 4.06 -1.92 -1.75
CA ALA A 56 3.56 -3.29 -1.82
C ALA A 56 2.03 -3.33 -1.98
N ILE A 57 1.30 -2.46 -1.29
CA ILE A 57 -0.17 -2.32 -1.42
C ILE A 57 -0.53 -1.86 -2.82
N ALA A 58 0.06 -0.76 -3.30
CA ALA A 58 -0.20 -0.24 -4.64
C ALA A 58 0.13 -1.28 -5.72
N GLY A 59 1.30 -1.92 -5.63
CA GLY A 59 1.73 -2.99 -6.53
C GLY A 59 0.80 -4.22 -6.48
N GLY A 60 0.33 -4.59 -5.29
CA GLY A 60 -0.65 -5.66 -5.09
C GLY A 60 -1.96 -5.39 -5.81
N PHE A 61 -2.49 -4.17 -5.70
CA PHE A 61 -3.70 -3.77 -6.43
C PHE A 61 -3.49 -3.73 -7.94
N PHE A 62 -2.34 -3.24 -8.43
CA PHE A 62 -2.05 -3.29 -9.87
C PHE A 62 -1.87 -4.72 -10.38
N ALA A 63 -1.27 -5.61 -9.59
CA ALA A 63 -1.18 -7.03 -9.91
C ALA A 63 -2.58 -7.69 -9.92
N ALA A 64 -3.44 -7.37 -8.96
CA ALA A 64 -4.83 -7.81 -8.93
C ALA A 64 -5.61 -7.29 -10.15
N ALA A 65 -5.39 -6.04 -10.56
CA ALA A 65 -6.01 -5.44 -11.75
C ALA A 65 -5.62 -6.18 -13.05
N ARG A 66 -4.40 -6.71 -13.13
CA ARG A 66 -3.94 -7.52 -14.26
C ARG A 66 -4.56 -8.92 -14.26
N ARG A 67 -4.77 -9.51 -13.09
CA ARG A 67 -5.33 -10.87 -12.94
C ARG A 67 -6.86 -10.90 -13.07
N GLN A 68 -7.55 -9.85 -12.61
CA GLN A 68 -9.01 -9.78 -12.54
C GLN A 68 -9.55 -8.75 -13.54
N VAL A 69 -9.62 -9.15 -14.82
CA VAL A 69 -10.02 -8.25 -15.92
C VAL A 69 -11.40 -7.63 -15.70
N GLU A 70 -12.34 -8.38 -15.13
CA GLU A 70 -13.71 -7.94 -14.86
C GLU A 70 -13.78 -6.75 -13.87
N ARG A 71 -12.81 -6.66 -12.95
CA ARG A 71 -12.75 -5.62 -11.90
C ARG A 71 -11.53 -4.73 -12.02
N ARG A 72 -10.88 -4.77 -13.18
CA ARG A 72 -9.62 -4.07 -13.45
C ARG A 72 -9.74 -2.58 -13.18
N SER A 73 -10.83 -1.93 -13.59
CA SER A 73 -11.00 -0.49 -13.42
C SER A 73 -11.09 -0.08 -11.95
N ALA A 74 -11.74 -0.89 -11.10
CA ALA A 74 -11.79 -0.67 -9.66
C ALA A 74 -10.41 -0.85 -9.01
N TRP A 75 -9.70 -1.94 -9.32
CA TRP A 75 -8.36 -2.18 -8.78
C TRP A 75 -7.32 -1.17 -9.25
N MET A 76 -7.42 -0.67 -10.48
CA MET A 76 -6.59 0.43 -10.99
C MET A 76 -6.86 1.74 -10.26
N LEU A 77 -8.12 2.01 -9.91
CA LEU A 77 -8.48 3.21 -9.14
C LEU A 77 -7.91 3.15 -7.73
N VAL A 78 -8.12 2.05 -7.01
CA VAL A 78 -7.60 1.84 -5.65
C VAL A 78 -6.08 1.86 -5.64
N GLY A 79 -5.43 1.07 -6.50
CA GLY A 79 -3.97 1.06 -6.63
C GLY A 79 -3.39 2.41 -7.04
N GLY A 80 -4.11 3.16 -7.89
CA GLY A 80 -3.75 4.52 -8.29
C GLY A 80 -3.76 5.51 -7.14
N PHE A 81 -4.77 5.46 -6.25
CA PHE A 81 -4.79 6.33 -5.08
C PHE A 81 -3.72 5.98 -4.05
N PHE A 82 -3.42 4.69 -3.83
CA PHE A 82 -2.26 4.28 -3.03
C PHE A 82 -0.94 4.74 -3.65
N LEU A 83 -0.82 4.71 -4.98
CA LEU A 83 0.34 5.26 -5.68
C LEU A 83 0.43 6.79 -5.51
N CYS A 84 -0.69 7.52 -5.52
CA CYS A 84 -0.70 8.96 -5.22
C CYS A 84 -0.22 9.24 -3.79
N MET A 85 -0.65 8.44 -2.82
CA MET A 85 -0.13 8.54 -1.45
C MET A 85 1.37 8.24 -1.38
N LEU A 86 1.87 7.25 -2.13
CA LEU A 86 3.30 6.95 -2.20
C LEU A 86 4.09 8.13 -2.78
N ILE A 87 3.60 8.73 -3.88
CA ILE A 87 4.24 9.91 -4.49
C ILE A 87 4.29 11.08 -3.51
N ARG A 88 3.26 11.23 -2.65
CA ARG A 88 3.22 12.27 -1.62
C ARG A 88 4.27 12.04 -0.54
N GLU A 89 4.46 10.82 -0.05
CA GLU A 89 5.50 10.55 0.96
C GLU A 89 6.90 10.65 0.39
N MET A 90 7.07 10.27 -0.88
CA MET A 90 8.32 10.49 -1.61
C MET A 90 8.54 11.97 -2.01
N ASP A 91 7.81 12.93 -1.44
CA ASP A 91 7.93 14.34 -1.81
C ASP A 91 9.35 14.87 -1.66
N PHE A 92 10.10 14.44 -0.63
CA PHE A 92 11.52 14.73 -0.46
C PHE A 92 12.35 14.39 -1.72
N ALA A 93 12.08 13.24 -2.34
CA ALA A 93 12.81 12.80 -3.54
C ALA A 93 12.46 13.65 -4.78
N PHE A 94 11.20 14.09 -4.90
CA PHE A 94 10.75 14.93 -6.02
C PHE A 94 11.08 16.40 -5.83
N ASP A 95 11.14 16.88 -4.59
CA ASP A 95 11.53 18.24 -4.24
C ASP A 95 12.99 18.53 -4.55
N ALA A 96 13.84 17.48 -4.60
CA ALA A 96 15.21 17.57 -5.10
C ALA A 96 15.29 18.00 -6.58
N LEU A 97 14.24 17.73 -7.38
CA LEU A 97 14.17 18.18 -8.77
C LEU A 97 13.60 19.60 -8.86
N TRP A 98 12.45 19.83 -8.24
CA TRP A 98 11.81 21.14 -8.15
C TRP A 98 10.81 21.13 -7.00
N HIS A 99 10.85 22.15 -6.16
CA HIS A 99 10.02 22.23 -4.95
C HIS A 99 8.53 22.13 -5.29
N GLY A 100 7.85 21.12 -4.74
CA GLY A 100 6.45 20.81 -5.00
C GLY A 100 6.17 20.06 -6.31
N ALA A 101 7.19 19.54 -7.00
CA ALA A 101 7.00 18.79 -8.25
C ALA A 101 6.15 17.54 -8.07
N TRP A 102 6.19 16.91 -6.90
CA TRP A 102 5.42 15.71 -6.55
C TRP A 102 3.92 15.88 -6.81
N VAL A 103 3.37 17.09 -6.62
CA VAL A 103 1.95 17.39 -6.82
C VAL A 103 1.54 17.10 -8.26
N TRP A 104 2.36 17.47 -9.24
CA TRP A 104 2.07 17.26 -10.65
C TRP A 104 2.08 15.77 -11.02
N PHE A 105 3.01 14.99 -10.46
CA PHE A 105 3.06 13.54 -10.65
C PHE A 105 1.84 12.86 -10.02
N ALA A 106 1.50 13.20 -8.78
CA ALA A 106 0.33 12.67 -8.09
C ALA A 106 -0.96 13.02 -8.84
N LEU A 107 -1.08 14.25 -9.31
CA LEU A 107 -2.26 14.73 -10.04
C LEU A 107 -2.39 14.05 -11.41
N ALA A 108 -1.27 13.82 -12.12
CA ALA A 108 -1.28 13.05 -13.36
C ALA A 108 -1.77 11.61 -13.14
N VAL A 109 -1.31 10.94 -12.08
CA VAL A 109 -1.77 9.58 -11.71
C VAL A 109 -3.25 9.59 -11.34
N ALA A 110 -3.68 10.54 -10.49
CA ALA A 110 -5.07 10.66 -10.07
C ALA A 110 -6.01 10.88 -11.25
N LEU A 111 -5.67 11.81 -12.16
CA LEU A 111 -6.45 12.08 -13.36
C LEU A 111 -6.49 10.86 -14.30
N ALA A 112 -5.37 10.17 -14.50
CA ALA A 112 -5.34 8.97 -15.34
C ALA A 112 -6.24 7.86 -14.79
N CYS A 113 -6.18 7.61 -13.48
CA CYS A 113 -7.01 6.60 -12.82
C CYS A 113 -8.49 7.00 -12.82
N LEU A 114 -8.81 8.27 -12.54
CA LEU A 114 -10.19 8.78 -12.59
C LEU A 114 -10.76 8.73 -14.01
N TRP A 115 -9.98 9.13 -15.01
CA TRP A 115 -10.39 9.02 -16.41
C TRP A 115 -10.69 7.56 -16.76
N HIS A 116 -9.80 6.63 -16.42
CA HIS A 116 -10.00 5.21 -16.70
C HIS A 116 -11.24 4.67 -15.98
N ALA A 117 -11.43 5.02 -14.72
CA ALA A 117 -12.58 4.65 -13.92
C ALA A 117 -13.89 5.21 -14.49
N ALA A 118 -13.90 6.47 -14.95
CA ALA A 118 -15.06 7.14 -15.54
C ALA A 118 -15.48 6.51 -16.87
N ARG A 119 -14.53 6.11 -17.73
CA ARG A 119 -14.83 5.37 -18.96
C ARG A 119 -15.45 4.00 -18.72
N HIS A 120 -15.18 3.40 -17.57
CA HIS A 120 -15.68 2.07 -17.19
C HIS A 120 -16.54 2.12 -15.93
N ILE A 121 -17.33 3.18 -15.74
CA ILE A 121 -17.99 3.47 -14.46
C ILE A 121 -18.85 2.32 -13.92
N ALA A 122 -19.60 1.63 -14.78
CA ALA A 122 -20.42 0.48 -14.37
C ALA A 122 -19.56 -0.68 -13.83
N ALA A 123 -18.42 -0.97 -14.49
CA ALA A 123 -17.48 -1.99 -14.04
C ALA A 123 -16.73 -1.55 -12.78
N THR A 124 -16.38 -0.26 -12.68
CA THR A 124 -15.73 0.33 -11.51
C THR A 124 -16.62 0.22 -10.28
N VAL A 125 -17.89 0.64 -10.38
CA VAL A 125 -18.85 0.58 -9.27
C VAL A 125 -19.11 -0.87 -8.86
N ARG A 126 -19.28 -1.80 -9.80
CA ARG A 126 -19.42 -3.24 -9.49
C ARG A 126 -18.19 -3.82 -8.81
N GLY A 127 -16.99 -3.45 -9.27
CA GLY A 127 -15.74 -3.89 -8.68
C GLY A 127 -15.54 -3.35 -7.26
N LEU A 128 -15.91 -2.09 -7.01
CA LEU A 128 -15.87 -1.48 -5.68
C LEU A 128 -16.94 -2.08 -4.75
N ALA A 129 -18.14 -2.36 -5.25
CA ALA A 129 -19.22 -2.99 -4.47
C ALA A 129 -18.89 -4.43 -4.06
N TYR A 130 -18.03 -5.13 -4.79
CA TYR A 130 -17.52 -6.43 -4.36
C TYR A 130 -16.52 -6.31 -3.19
N PHE A 131 -15.83 -5.18 -3.09
CA PHE A 131 -14.83 -4.94 -2.06
C PHE A 131 -15.42 -4.45 -0.74
N ALA A 132 -16.62 -3.84 -0.77
CA ALA A 132 -17.38 -3.36 0.39
C ALA A 132 -18.18 -4.49 1.05
#